data_AF-A0A7G5FGU9-F1
#
_entry.id   AF-A0A7G5FGU9-F1
#
_cell.length_a   1.000
_cell.length_b   1.000
_cell.length_c   1.000
_cell.angle_alpha   90.00
_cell.angle_beta   90.00
_cell.angle_gamma   90.00
#
_symmetry.space_group_name_H-M   'P 1'
#
loop_
_entity.id
_entity.type
_entity.pdbx_description
1 polymer ?
#
loop_
_entity_poly.entity_id
_entity_poly.type
_entity_poly.pdbx_seq_one_letter_code
_entity_poly.pdbx_strand_id
1 'polypeptide(L)'
;MKPDEIFSRRPHTVDSLTWKAIGPVICDLAAEVVTKRPETNLEHVRAAITRHVLYCYCHGLPLERGVLLDEYVIERHYMNFDGTVQTRKAHHSTMKLAARILNGSLPQRRPVHPDYEPEKPYSPAEIEKLLTWTTAARSSTKRDNRLLVFALAYGAALKTN
;
A
#
# COMPACT_ATOMS: atom_id res chain seq x y z
N MET A 1 -15.35 9.85 9.05
CA MET A 1 -14.33 10.66 9.76
C MET A 1 -14.32 12.03 9.12
N LYS A 2 -14.51 13.12 9.90
CA LYS A 2 -14.67 14.45 9.32
C LYS A 2 -13.33 14.93 8.72
N PRO A 3 -13.34 15.69 7.61
CA PRO A 3 -12.12 16.29 7.04
C PRO A 3 -11.29 17.04 8.09
N ASP A 4 -11.97 17.66 9.06
CA ASP A 4 -11.37 18.49 10.12
C ASP A 4 -10.52 17.72 11.15
N GLU A 5 -10.73 16.41 11.34
CA GLU A 5 -9.91 15.61 12.26
C GLU A 5 -8.55 15.20 11.65
N ILE A 6 -8.40 15.35 10.33
CA ILE A 6 -7.19 15.03 9.57
C ILE A 6 -6.10 16.09 9.81
N PHE A 7 -6.51 17.32 10.12
CA PHE A 7 -5.67 18.51 10.30
C PHE A 7 -4.72 18.40 11.50
N SER A 8 -5.07 17.62 12.53
CA SER A 8 -4.39 17.68 13.83
C SER A 8 -3.26 16.68 14.03
N ARG A 9 -3.07 15.70 13.13
CA ARG A 9 -2.06 14.64 13.30
C ARG A 9 -0.92 14.80 12.32
N ARG A 10 0.08 15.60 12.71
CA ARG A 10 1.41 15.62 12.08
C ARG A 10 1.99 14.20 12.06
N PRO A 11 2.46 13.70 10.90
CA PRO A 11 3.19 12.44 10.84
C PRO A 11 4.47 12.55 11.68
N HIS A 12 4.74 11.55 12.53
CA HIS A 12 5.96 11.51 13.36
C HIS A 12 7.26 11.55 12.55
N THR A 13 7.18 11.25 11.25
CA THR A 13 8.30 11.19 10.31
C THR A 13 8.74 12.54 9.77
N VAL A 14 7.99 13.62 9.98
CA VAL A 14 8.29 14.95 9.43
C VAL A 14 8.63 15.90 10.57
N ASP A 15 9.67 16.72 10.45
CA ASP A 15 10.03 17.74 11.45
C ASP A 15 8.98 18.89 11.54
N SER A 16 8.95 19.62 12.66
CA SER A 16 7.94 20.65 12.95
C SER A 16 8.03 21.83 12.00
N LEU A 17 9.26 22.25 11.69
CA LEU A 17 9.53 23.34 10.76
C LEU A 17 9.13 22.95 9.34
N THR A 18 9.50 21.74 8.92
CA THR A 18 9.12 21.20 7.60
C THR A 18 7.60 21.06 7.50
N TRP A 19 6.93 20.54 8.53
CA TRP A 19 5.48 20.40 8.55
C TRP A 19 4.75 21.75 8.44
N LYS A 20 5.29 22.82 9.02
CA LYS A 20 4.72 24.16 8.86
C LYS A 20 4.75 24.66 7.40
N ALA A 21 5.75 24.25 6.63
CA ALA A 21 5.89 24.61 5.22
C ALA A 21 5.02 23.73 4.30
N ILE A 22 5.00 22.41 4.52
CA ILE A 22 4.34 21.46 3.60
C ILE A 22 2.92 21.05 4.03
N GLY A 23 2.59 21.21 5.30
CA GLY A 23 1.33 20.76 5.91
C GLY A 23 0.07 21.31 5.23
N PRO A 24 -0.01 22.64 4.96
CA PRO A 24 -1.17 23.20 4.27
C PRO A 24 -1.41 22.56 2.90
N VAL A 25 -0.35 22.40 2.11
CA VAL A 25 -0.43 21.82 0.75
C VAL A 25 -0.88 20.36 0.81
N ILE A 26 -0.35 19.57 1.74
CA ILE A 26 -0.74 18.16 1.92
C ILE A 26 -2.22 18.06 2.31
N CYS A 27 -2.67 18.90 3.24
CA CYS A 27 -4.05 18.92 3.70
C CYS A 27 -5.02 19.30 2.59
N ASP A 28 -4.71 20.34 1.81
CA ASP A 28 -5.54 20.77 0.69
C ASP A 28 -5.68 19.69 -0.38
N LEU A 29 -4.57 19.06 -0.77
CA LEU A 29 -4.58 17.99 -1.77
C LEU A 29 -5.32 16.75 -1.26
N ALA A 30 -5.12 16.37 0.00
CA ALA A 30 -5.81 15.22 0.59
C ALA A 30 -7.32 15.46 0.73
N ALA A 31 -7.73 16.66 1.15
CA ALA A 31 -9.13 17.04 1.26
C ALA A 31 -9.81 16.99 -0.11
N GLU A 32 -9.19 17.55 -1.15
CA GLU A 32 -9.74 17.57 -2.50
C GLU A 32 -9.93 16.14 -3.08
N VAL A 33 -8.97 15.24 -2.83
CA VAL A 33 -9.11 13.82 -3.24
C VAL A 33 -10.30 13.15 -2.55
N VAL A 34 -10.52 13.43 -1.26
CA VAL A 34 -11.61 12.84 -0.48
C VAL A 34 -12.96 13.40 -0.90
N THR A 35 -13.04 14.71 -1.19
CA THR A 35 -14.25 15.34 -1.74
C THR A 35 -14.63 14.74 -3.09
N LYS A 36 -13.64 14.48 -3.96
CA LYS A 36 -13.89 13.86 -5.28
C LYS A 36 -14.15 12.35 -5.19
N ARG A 37 -13.62 11.66 -4.18
CA ARG A 37 -13.78 10.21 -4.01
C ARG A 37 -13.82 9.77 -2.53
N PRO A 38 -15.01 9.75 -1.91
CA PRO A 38 -15.18 9.49 -0.48
C PRO A 38 -14.86 8.04 -0.05
N GLU A 39 -14.85 7.09 -0.98
CA GLU A 39 -14.56 5.67 -0.71
C GLU A 39 -13.06 5.37 -0.51
N THR A 40 -12.19 6.35 -0.73
CA THR A 40 -10.74 6.13 -0.71
C THR A 40 -10.21 6.12 0.73
N ASN A 41 -9.34 5.17 1.07
CA ASN A 41 -8.68 5.16 2.37
C ASN A 41 -7.78 6.41 2.53
N LEU A 42 -8.23 7.29 3.41
CA LEU A 42 -7.67 8.62 3.61
C LEU A 42 -6.24 8.58 4.17
N GLU A 43 -5.97 7.66 5.09
CA GLU A 43 -4.64 7.56 5.71
C GLU A 43 -3.59 7.14 4.69
N HIS A 44 -3.94 6.22 3.80
CA HIS A 44 -3.04 5.76 2.73
C HIS A 44 -2.74 6.87 1.73
N VAL A 45 -3.77 7.63 1.32
CA VAL A 45 -3.61 8.78 0.42
C VAL A 45 -2.74 9.85 1.07
N ARG A 46 -3.04 10.20 2.33
CA ARG A 46 -2.27 11.21 3.07
C ARG A 46 -0.81 10.80 3.23
N ALA A 47 -0.53 9.53 3.56
CA ALA A 47 0.83 9.03 3.69
C ALA A 47 1.60 9.08 2.35
N ALA A 48 0.94 8.74 1.24
CA ALA A 48 1.54 8.81 -0.09
C ALA A 48 1.85 10.26 -0.52
N ILE A 49 0.88 11.18 -0.36
CA ILE A 49 1.05 12.60 -0.66
C ILE A 49 2.14 13.22 0.21
N THR A 50 2.12 12.93 1.52
CA THR A 50 3.12 13.46 2.47
C THR A 50 4.54 13.08 2.04
N ARG A 51 4.79 11.81 1.71
CA ARG A 51 6.12 11.36 1.27
C ARG A 51 6.53 12.01 -0.04
N HIS A 52 5.61 12.14 -0.98
CA HIS A 52 5.90 12.79 -2.25
C HIS A 52 6.22 14.28 -2.10
N VAL A 53 5.41 15.02 -1.34
CA VAL A 53 5.63 16.45 -1.07
C VAL A 53 6.92 16.65 -0.28
N LEU A 54 7.23 15.76 0.68
CA LEU A 54 8.50 15.79 1.42
C LEU A 54 9.69 15.57 0.47
N TYR A 55 9.61 14.61 -0.45
CA TYR A 55 10.62 14.40 -1.48
C TYR A 55 10.82 15.67 -2.32
N CYS A 56 9.74 16.27 -2.81
CA CYS A 56 9.82 17.51 -3.60
C CYS A 56 10.46 18.65 -2.81
N TYR A 57 10.11 18.78 -1.53
CA TYR A 57 10.71 19.77 -0.64
C TYR A 57 12.21 19.55 -0.42
N CYS A 58 12.63 18.30 -0.14
CA CYS A 58 14.04 17.96 0.06
C CYS A 58 14.88 18.13 -1.22
N HIS A 59 14.29 17.95 -2.40
CA HIS A 59 14.94 18.17 -3.69
C HIS A 59 14.82 19.60 -4.23
N GLY A 60 14.25 20.54 -3.45
CA GLY A 60 14.12 21.95 -3.83
C GLY A 60 13.15 22.21 -4.98
N LEU A 61 12.21 21.29 -5.23
CA LEU A 61 11.20 21.46 -6.26
C LEU A 61 10.10 22.43 -5.79
N PRO A 62 9.54 23.25 -6.69
CA PRO A 62 8.40 24.11 -6.37
C PRO A 62 7.21 23.28 -5.86
N LEU A 63 6.59 23.72 -4.76
CA LEU A 63 5.40 23.08 -4.17
C LEU A 63 4.10 23.49 -4.88
N GLU A 64 4.19 23.77 -6.18
CA GLU A 64 3.05 24.14 -7.01
C GLU A 64 2.33 22.91 -7.53
N ARG A 65 1.01 22.98 -7.68
CA ARG A 65 0.18 21.85 -8.14
C ARG A 65 0.66 21.27 -9.47
N GLY A 66 1.08 22.12 -10.41
CA GLY A 66 1.56 21.67 -11.72
C GLY A 66 2.82 20.80 -11.65
N VAL A 67 3.71 21.08 -10.68
CA VAL A 67 4.96 20.34 -10.49
C VAL A 67 4.74 19.10 -9.62
N LEU A 68 3.92 19.21 -8.57
CA LEU A 68 3.61 18.10 -7.66
C LEU A 68 2.75 17.01 -8.30
N LEU A 69 1.97 17.34 -9.32
CA LEU A 69 1.08 16.40 -10.01
C LEU A 69 1.63 15.94 -11.37
N ASP A 70 2.82 16.40 -11.75
CA ASP A 70 3.52 15.94 -12.95
C ASP A 70 3.90 14.47 -12.81
N GLU A 71 3.54 13.67 -13.82
CA GLU A 71 3.87 12.26 -13.86
C GLU A 71 5.39 12.03 -13.84
N TYR A 72 6.18 12.91 -14.46
CA TYR A 72 7.63 12.81 -14.43
C TYR A 72 8.19 12.93 -13.01
N VAL A 73 7.67 13.88 -12.22
CA VAL A 73 8.13 14.12 -10.84
C VAL A 73 7.68 12.99 -9.91
N ILE A 74 6.48 12.46 -10.12
CA ILE A 74 5.97 11.29 -9.39
C ILE A 74 6.81 10.04 -9.67
N GLU A 75 7.16 9.79 -10.94
CA GLU A 75 8.04 8.67 -11.31
C GLU A 75 9.45 8.84 -10.76
N ARG A 76 10.01 10.05 -10.82
CA ARG A 76 11.34 10.34 -10.29
C ARG A 76 11.43 10.13 -8.77
N HIS A 77 10.40 10.52 -8.02
CA HIS A 77 10.31 10.20 -6.59
C HIS A 77 10.31 8.68 -6.37
N TYR A 78 9.55 7.95 -7.19
CA TYR A 78 9.40 6.50 -7.03
C TYR A 78 10.67 5.71 -7.34
N MET A 79 11.43 6.14 -8.36
CA MET A 79 12.73 5.54 -8.68
C MET A 79 13.73 5.68 -7.54
N ASN A 80 13.64 6.77 -6.77
CA ASN A 80 14.50 7.06 -5.62
C ASN A 80 13.85 6.69 -4.27
N PHE A 81 12.83 5.83 -4.27
CA PHE A 81 12.12 5.49 -3.04
C PHE A 81 12.92 4.48 -2.20
N ASP A 82 13.27 4.90 -0.99
CA ASP A 82 13.92 4.06 0.01
C ASP A 82 12.89 3.20 0.76
N GLY A 83 12.79 1.91 0.39
CA GLY A 83 11.94 0.94 1.07
C GLY A 83 11.73 -0.35 0.28
N THR A 84 10.87 -1.24 0.81
CA THR A 84 10.58 -2.51 0.13
C THR A 84 9.84 -2.29 -1.19
N VAL A 85 10.03 -3.19 -2.16
CA VAL A 85 9.36 -3.15 -3.47
C VAL A 85 7.83 -3.10 -3.32
N GLN A 86 7.29 -3.81 -2.34
CA GLN A 86 5.84 -3.88 -2.08
C GLN A 86 5.30 -2.56 -1.53
N THR A 87 5.97 -1.98 -0.52
CA THR A 87 5.62 -0.67 0.03
C THR A 87 5.74 0.41 -1.04
N ARG A 88 6.79 0.37 -1.86
CA ARG A 88 6.95 1.19 -3.06
C ARG A 88 5.66 1.12 -3.89
N LYS A 89 5.34 -0.04 -4.45
CA LYS A 89 4.22 -0.22 -5.39
C LYS A 89 2.89 0.29 -4.82
N ALA A 90 2.65 0.05 -3.53
CA ALA A 90 1.47 0.55 -2.84
C ALA A 90 1.43 2.09 -2.80
N HIS A 91 2.52 2.76 -2.43
CA HIS A 91 2.54 4.23 -2.40
C HIS A 91 2.46 4.87 -3.78
N HIS A 92 3.12 4.28 -4.79
CA HIS A 92 3.10 4.79 -6.17
C HIS A 92 1.71 4.68 -6.80
N SER A 93 1.08 3.52 -6.69
CA SER A 93 -0.30 3.34 -7.16
C SER A 93 -1.27 4.31 -6.49
N THR A 94 -1.11 4.54 -5.19
CA THR A 94 -1.93 5.49 -4.43
C THR A 94 -1.69 6.94 -4.88
N MET A 95 -0.43 7.35 -5.08
CA MET A 95 -0.09 8.70 -5.54
C MET A 95 -0.56 8.95 -6.97
N LYS A 96 -0.37 7.99 -7.89
CA LYS A 96 -0.89 8.08 -9.27
C LYS A 96 -2.40 8.22 -9.31
N LEU A 97 -3.11 7.46 -8.45
CA LEU A 97 -4.55 7.60 -8.32
C LEU A 97 -4.94 9.00 -7.83
N ALA A 98 -4.27 9.50 -6.79
CA ALA A 98 -4.51 10.85 -6.26
C ALA A 98 -4.27 11.93 -7.33
N ALA A 99 -3.14 11.85 -8.04
CA ALA A 99 -2.81 12.79 -9.11
C ALA A 99 -3.84 12.80 -10.23
N ARG A 100 -4.34 11.62 -10.64
CA ARG A 100 -5.41 11.50 -11.65
C ARG A 100 -6.72 12.13 -11.20
N ILE A 101 -7.12 11.92 -9.94
CA ILE A 101 -8.33 12.53 -9.36
C ILE A 101 -8.20 14.05 -9.30
N LEU A 102 -7.02 14.54 -8.92
CA LEU A 102 -6.73 15.97 -8.83
C LEU A 102 -6.69 16.64 -10.21
N ASN A 103 -6.02 16.02 -11.18
CA ASN A 103 -5.94 16.49 -12.57
C ASN A 103 -7.24 16.30 -13.37
N GLY A 104 -8.29 15.70 -12.79
CA GLY A 104 -9.58 15.49 -13.45
C GLY A 104 -9.60 14.40 -14.52
N SER A 105 -8.51 13.66 -14.70
CA SER A 105 -8.47 12.47 -15.55
C SER A 105 -9.18 11.32 -14.83
N LEU A 106 -10.46 11.07 -15.17
CA LEU A 106 -11.20 9.91 -14.67
C LEU A 106 -10.42 8.61 -14.96
N PRO A 107 -10.49 7.60 -14.07
CA PRO A 107 -9.73 6.38 -14.24
C PRO A 107 -10.17 5.67 -15.53
N GLN A 108 -9.28 5.60 -16.51
CA GLN A 108 -9.38 4.57 -17.54
C GLN A 108 -9.42 3.23 -16.81
N ARG A 109 -10.47 2.46 -17.12
CA ARG A 109 -10.75 1.11 -16.61
C ARG A 109 -9.42 0.36 -16.48
N ARG A 110 -9.15 -0.20 -15.29
CA ARG A 110 -7.89 -0.91 -15.01
C ARG A 110 -7.59 -1.85 -16.19
N PRO A 111 -6.35 -1.89 -16.70
CA PRO A 111 -5.98 -2.91 -17.66
C PRO A 111 -6.32 -4.27 -17.04
N VAL A 112 -6.94 -5.14 -17.83
CA VAL A 112 -7.20 -6.53 -17.45
C VAL A 112 -5.87 -7.10 -17.00
N HIS A 113 -5.78 -7.53 -15.75
CA HIS A 113 -4.58 -8.20 -15.27
C HIS A 113 -4.36 -9.41 -16.17
N PRO A 114 -3.15 -9.62 -16.73
CA PRO A 114 -2.85 -10.89 -17.39
C PRO A 114 -3.14 -12.02 -16.41
N ASP A 115 -3.71 -13.11 -16.90
CA ASP A 115 -4.11 -14.26 -16.09
C ASP A 115 -2.97 -14.62 -15.13
N TYR A 116 -3.17 -14.31 -13.85
CA TYR A 116 -2.22 -14.63 -12.82
C TYR A 116 -2.31 -16.13 -12.60
N GLU A 117 -1.26 -16.88 -12.96
CA GLU A 117 -1.16 -18.27 -12.54
C GLU A 117 -1.09 -18.27 -11.00
N PRO A 118 -2.05 -18.92 -10.31
CA PRO A 118 -2.05 -18.96 -8.87
C PRO A 118 -0.77 -19.64 -8.40
N GLU A 119 0.07 -18.87 -7.71
CA GLU A 119 1.29 -19.36 -7.09
C GLU A 119 0.89 -20.50 -6.14
N LYS A 120 1.46 -21.70 -6.36
CA LYS A 120 1.14 -22.87 -5.53
C LYS A 120 1.54 -22.53 -4.08
N PRO A 121 0.62 -22.59 -3.11
CA PRO A 121 0.85 -22.09 -1.75
C PRO A 121 1.93 -22.86 -0.99
N TYR A 122 2.20 -24.11 -1.40
CA TYR A 122 3.23 -24.98 -0.84
C TYR A 122 4.05 -25.63 -1.95
N SER A 123 5.36 -25.67 -1.78
CA SER A 123 6.26 -26.51 -2.56
C SER A 123 6.12 -27.99 -2.16
N PRO A 124 6.53 -28.95 -3.01
CA PRO A 124 6.53 -30.38 -2.66
C PRO A 124 7.28 -30.69 -1.35
N ALA A 125 8.40 -30.00 -1.10
CA ALA A 125 9.20 -30.18 0.11
C ALA A 125 8.46 -29.70 1.38
N GLU A 126 7.68 -28.62 1.29
CA GLU A 126 6.86 -28.13 2.40
C GLU A 126 5.70 -29.08 2.71
N ILE A 127 5.09 -29.66 1.67
CA ILE A 127 4.05 -30.68 1.81
C ILE A 127 4.59 -31.91 2.56
N GLU A 128 5.76 -32.42 2.18
CA GLU A 128 6.40 -33.55 2.87
C GLU A 128 6.72 -33.25 4.33
N LYS A 129 7.24 -32.05 4.62
CA LYS A 129 7.52 -31.60 5.99
C LYS A 129 6.25 -31.53 6.83
N LEU A 130 5.16 -30.99 6.27
CA LEU A 130 3.86 -30.90 6.96
C LEU A 130 3.26 -32.29 7.18
N LEU A 131 3.32 -33.19 6.21
CA LEU A 131 2.88 -34.59 6.35
C LEU A 131 3.69 -35.35 7.42
N THR A 132 4.98 -35.07 7.52
CA THR A 132 5.83 -35.65 8.57
C THR A 132 5.41 -35.13 9.96
N TRP A 133 5.09 -33.84 10.07
CA TRP A 133 4.60 -33.25 11.32
C TRP A 133 3.21 -33.78 11.73
N THR A 134 2.29 -33.95 10.78
CA THR A 134 0.95 -34.50 11.07
C THR A 134 1.06 -35.92 11.59
N THR A 135 1.89 -36.76 10.96
CA THR A 135 2.05 -38.19 11.29
C THR A 135 2.86 -38.45 12.56
N ALA A 136 3.78 -37.54 12.94
CA ALA A 136 4.60 -37.64 14.16
C ALA A 136 3.84 -37.55 15.49
N ALA A 137 2.52 -37.30 15.48
CA ALA A 137 1.71 -37.33 16.71
C ALA A 137 1.61 -38.75 17.30
N ARG A 138 1.88 -38.89 18.60
CA ARG A 138 1.83 -40.20 19.32
C ARG A 138 0.40 -40.74 19.55
N SER A 139 -0.59 -39.86 19.56
CA SER A 139 -2.01 -40.23 19.79
C SER A 139 -2.77 -40.15 18.46
N SER A 140 -3.63 -41.13 18.19
CA SER A 140 -4.49 -41.20 17.00
C SER A 140 -5.35 -39.93 16.86
N THR A 141 -6.05 -39.52 17.91
CA THR A 141 -6.89 -38.31 17.90
C THR A 141 -6.11 -37.04 17.57
N LYS A 142 -4.86 -36.92 18.04
CA LYS A 142 -4.00 -35.76 17.72
C LYS A 142 -3.51 -35.80 16.27
N ARG A 143 -3.30 -36.99 15.70
CA ARG A 143 -2.92 -37.18 14.31
C ARG A 143 -4.06 -36.75 13.38
N ASP A 144 -5.27 -37.20 13.68
CA ASP A 144 -6.47 -36.90 12.88
C ASP A 144 -6.78 -35.40 12.87
N ASN A 145 -6.70 -34.73 14.02
CA ASN A 145 -6.88 -33.28 14.11
C ASN A 145 -5.82 -32.51 13.30
N ARG A 146 -4.55 -32.94 13.35
CA ARG A 146 -3.48 -32.30 12.57
C ARG A 146 -3.67 -32.51 11.07
N LEU A 147 -4.12 -33.69 10.67
CA LEU A 147 -4.39 -34.02 9.28
C LEU A 147 -5.58 -33.20 8.75
N LEU A 148 -6.61 -32.98 9.56
CA LEU A 148 -7.75 -32.12 9.21
C LEU A 148 -7.33 -30.66 9.04
N VAL A 149 -6.52 -30.13 9.96
CA VAL A 149 -5.96 -28.77 9.85
C VAL A 149 -5.10 -28.62 8.59
N PHE A 150 -4.27 -29.61 8.29
CA PHE A 150 -3.43 -29.61 7.08
C PHE A 150 -4.29 -29.69 5.80
N ALA A 151 -5.26 -30.61 5.74
CA ALA A 151 -6.14 -30.75 4.58
C ALA A 151 -6.95 -29.47 4.31
N LEU A 152 -7.42 -28.81 5.37
CA LEU A 152 -8.13 -27.53 5.27
C LEU A 152 -7.20 -26.41 4.80
N ALA A 153 -5.99 -26.30 5.35
CA ALA A 153 -5.01 -25.30 4.93
C ALA A 153 -4.54 -25.49 3.48
N TYR A 154 -4.33 -26.74 3.07
CA TYR A 154 -3.93 -27.10 1.71
C TYR A 154 -5.05 -26.84 0.69
N GLY A 155 -6.27 -27.31 0.98
CA GLY A 155 -7.43 -27.11 0.10
C GLY A 155 -7.87 -25.65 -0.03
N ALA A 156 -7.72 -24.85 1.03
CA ALA A 156 -8.06 -23.43 1.04
C ALA A 156 -6.88 -22.51 0.64
N ALA A 157 -5.73 -23.08 0.25
CA ALA A 157 -4.52 -22.34 -0.12
C ALA A 157 -4.06 -21.32 0.95
N LEU A 158 -4.29 -21.63 2.23
CA LEU A 158 -3.91 -20.75 3.33
C LEU A 158 -2.41 -20.87 3.58
N LYS A 159 -1.71 -19.74 3.61
CA LYS A 159 -0.29 -19.66 3.95
C LYS A 159 -0.15 -19.07 5.35
N THR A 160 0.68 -19.69 6.19
CA THR A 160 1.12 -19.07 7.45
C THR A 160 2.22 -18.07 7.12
N ASN A 161 1.89 -16.78 7.14
CA ASN A 161 2.88 -15.70 7.06
C ASN A 161 3.71 -15.61 8.34
#